data_AF-A0A831R4H0-F1
#
_entry.id   AF-A0A831R4H0-F1
#
_cell.length_a   1.000
_cell.length_b   1.000
_cell.length_c   1.000
_cell.angle_alpha   90.00
_cell.angle_beta   90.00
_cell.angle_gamma   90.00
#
_symmetry.space_group_name_H-M   'P 1'
#
loop_
_entity.id
_entity.type
_entity.pdbx_description
1 polymer ?
#
loop_
_entity_poly.entity_id
_entity_poly.type
_entity_poly.pdbx_seq_one_letter_code
_entity_poly.pdbx_strand_id
1 'polypeptide(L)' 'MEKTYQPENIERQWYENWESKGYFRPSGEGESYSLAIPPPNVTGSLHMGHAFQHTIMDTLTRYKRMQGH' A
#
# COMPACT_ATOMS: atom_id res chain seq x y z
N MET A 1 -10.76 -5.48 -23.64
CA MET A 1 -9.96 -4.45 -22.95
C MET A 1 -10.12 -3.15 -23.70
N GLU A 2 -10.26 -2.04 -22.99
CA GLU A 2 -10.12 -0.71 -23.63
C GLU A 2 -8.73 -0.59 -24.25
N LYS A 3 -8.64 0.11 -25.38
CA LYS A 3 -7.36 0.30 -26.09
C LYS A 3 -6.49 1.39 -25.46
N THR A 4 -7.07 2.24 -24.61
CA THR A 4 -6.38 3.35 -23.95
C THR A 4 -6.25 3.06 -22.46
N TYR A 5 -5.04 3.20 -21.93
CA TYR A 5 -4.78 3.06 -20.51
C TYR A 5 -5.33 4.28 -19.75
N GLN A 6 -6.23 4.05 -18.80
CA GLN A 6 -6.84 5.08 -17.96
C GLN A 6 -6.47 4.84 -16.47
N PRO A 7 -5.31 5.33 -16.01
CA PRO A 7 -4.80 5.03 -14.66
C PRO A 7 -5.77 5.42 -13.55
N GLU A 8 -6.36 6.63 -13.63
CA GLU A 8 -7.25 7.16 -12.58
C GLU A 8 -8.44 6.23 -12.28
N ASN A 9 -9.06 5.68 -13.33
CA ASN A 9 -10.19 4.77 -13.19
C ASN A 9 -9.76 3.42 -12.63
N ILE A 10 -8.62 2.90 -13.08
CA ILE A 10 -8.05 1.63 -12.64
C ILE A 10 -7.65 1.71 -11.15
N GLU A 11 -6.94 2.77 -10.77
CA GLU A 11 -6.47 3.01 -9.41
C GLU A 11 -7.64 3.12 -8.43
N ARG A 12 -8.65 3.94 -8.76
CA ARG A 12 -9.86 4.10 -7.93
C ARG A 12 -10.57 2.76 -7.73
N GLN A 13 -10.84 2.05 -8.82
CA GLN A 13 -11.55 0.76 -8.75
C GLN A 13 -10.82 -0.26 -7.87
N TRP A 14 -9.50 -0.39 -8.02
CA TRP A 14 -8.73 -1.35 -7.23
C TRP A 14 -8.64 -0.96 -5.76
N TYR A 15 -8.47 0.33 -5.45
CA TYR A 15 -8.42 0.81 -4.08
C TYR A 15 -9.72 0.51 -3.34
N GLU A 16 -10.87 0.89 -3.92
CA GLU A 16 -12.20 0.61 -3.34
C GLU A 16 -12.44 -0.90 -3.14
N ASN A 17 -12.03 -1.72 -4.11
CA ASN A 17 -12.14 -3.17 -4.00
C ASN A 17 -11.25 -3.76 -2.89
N TRP A 18 -10.03 -3.28 -2.71
CA TRP A 18 -9.12 -3.75 -1.65
C TRP A 18 -9.58 -3.31 -0.27
N GLU A 19 -10.06 -2.07 -0.15
CA GLU A 19 -10.58 -1.53 1.10
C GLU A 19 -11.85 -2.26 1.55
N SER A 20 -12.84 -2.40 0.65
CA SER A 20 -14.11 -3.10 0.94
C SER A 20 -13.92 -4.56 1.32
N LYS A 21 -12.91 -5.24 0.75
CA LYS A 21 -12.55 -6.62 1.08
C LYS A 21 -11.60 -6.73 2.27
N GLY A 22 -11.17 -5.61 2.85
CA GLY A 22 -10.29 -5.59 4.01
C GLY A 22 -8.88 -6.11 3.74
N TYR A 23 -8.38 -6.06 2.50
CA TYR A 23 -7.06 -6.58 2.13
C TYR A 23 -5.88 -5.87 2.80
N PHE A 24 -6.11 -4.65 3.31
CA PHE A 24 -5.12 -3.93 4.09
C PHE A 24 -5.03 -4.39 5.54
N ARG A 25 -6.01 -5.17 6.03
CA ARG A 25 -6.00 -5.68 7.41
C ARG A 25 -4.91 -6.75 7.57
N PRO A 26 -4.26 -6.83 8.75
CA PRO A 26 -3.42 -7.96 9.07
C PRO A 26 -4.27 -9.24 9.19
N SER A 27 -3.67 -10.40 8.92
CA SER A 27 -4.32 -11.70 9.13
C SER A 27 -4.59 -11.98 10.62
N GLY A 28 -3.69 -11.52 11.50
CA GLY A 28 -3.71 -11.84 12.93
C GLY A 28 -3.22 -13.25 13.26
N GLU A 29 -2.75 -13.99 12.25
CA GLU A 29 -2.29 -15.37 12.35
C GLU A 29 -0.86 -15.48 11.81
N GLY A 30 -0.05 -16.38 12.38
CA GLY A 30 1.32 -16.63 11.93
C GLY A 30 2.37 -15.68 12.51
N GLU A 31 3.57 -15.71 11.91
CA GLU A 31 4.69 -14.87 12.32
C GLU A 31 4.54 -13.46 11.74
N SER A 32 4.44 -12.46 12.61
CA SER A 32 4.20 -11.08 12.19
C SER A 32 5.40 -10.46 11.48
N TYR A 33 5.18 -9.93 10.28
CA TYR A 33 6.08 -8.99 9.63
C TYR A 33 5.67 -7.55 9.95
N SER A 34 6.61 -6.73 10.44
CA SER A 34 6.35 -5.34 10.83
C SER A 34 7.45 -4.41 10.33
N LEU A 35 7.05 -3.25 9.82
CA LEU A 35 7.94 -2.15 9.43
C LEU A 35 7.60 -0.93 10.29
N ALA A 36 8.59 -0.41 11.01
CA ALA A 36 8.42 0.81 11.79
C ALA A 36 8.46 2.03 10.86
N ILE A 37 7.35 2.77 10.81
CA ILE A 37 7.30 4.08 10.14
C ILE A 37 7.44 5.12 11.26
N PRO A 38 8.49 5.96 11.25
CA PRO A 38 8.60 7.03 12.24
C PRO A 38 7.36 7.93 12.16
N PRO A 39 6.88 8.48 13.30
CA PRO A 39 5.73 9.36 13.29
C PRO A 39 5.94 10.48 12.26
N PRO A 40 4.94 10.79 11.43
CA PRO A 40 5.12 11.78 10.41
C PRO A 40 5.31 13.15 11.10
N ASN A 41 6.46 13.77 10.89
CA ASN A 41 6.67 15.18 11.23
C ASN A 41 5.96 16.02 10.17
N VAL A 42 4.64 16.15 10.25
CA VAL A 42 3.84 16.88 9.26
C VAL A 42 3.99 18.38 9.51
N THR A 43 5.02 18.98 8.91
CA THR A 43 5.21 20.44 8.89
C THR A 43 4.82 21.08 7.55
N GLY A 44 4.34 20.28 6.59
CA GLY A 44 3.96 20.75 5.25
C GLY A 44 3.31 19.67 4.37
N SER A 45 3.28 19.90 3.05
CA SER A 45 2.71 18.98 2.06
C SER A 45 3.63 17.80 1.72
N LEU A 46 3.03 16.69 1.25
CA LEU A 46 3.79 15.55 0.76
C LEU A 46 4.54 15.89 -0.53
N HIS A 47 5.86 15.66 -0.54
CA HIS A 47 6.72 15.68 -1.73
C HIS A 47 7.13 14.28 -2.19
N MET A 48 7.74 14.19 -3.38
CA MET A 48 8.19 12.93 -4.01
C MET A 48 9.07 12.04 -3.12
N GLY A 49 9.87 12.61 -2.21
CA GLY A 49 10.61 11.82 -1.22
C GLY A 49 9.73 10.91 -0.33
N HIS A 50 8.55 11.39 0.06
CA HIS A 50 7.59 10.57 0.82
C HIS A 50 7.03 9.44 -0.05
N ALA A 51 6.66 9.76 -1.30
CA ALA A 51 6.15 8.77 -2.24
C ALA A 51 7.17 7.65 -2.46
N PHE A 52 8.45 8.01 -2.65
CA PHE A 52 9.54 7.05 -2.81
C PHE A 52 9.70 6.13 -1.59
N GLN A 53 9.83 6.69 -0.39
CA GLN A 53 9.99 5.90 0.83
C GLN A 53 8.78 5.00 1.09
N HIS A 54 7.56 5.53 0.96
CA HIS A 54 6.33 4.77 1.20
C HIS A 54 6.13 3.66 0.17
N THR A 55 6.53 3.88 -1.10
CA THR A 55 6.45 2.86 -2.14
C THR A 55 7.35 1.66 -1.84
N ILE A 56 8.56 1.90 -1.33
CA ILE A 56 9.47 0.82 -0.91
C ILE A 56 8.84 0.02 0.22
N MET A 57 8.33 0.69 1.25
CA MET A 57 7.70 0.03 2.39
C MET A 57 6.46 -0.77 1.98
N ASP A 58 5.58 -0.21 1.15
CA ASP A 58 4.38 -0.89 0.65
C ASP A 58 4.74 -2.12 -0.21
N THR A 59 5.78 -2.02 -1.04
CA THR A 59 6.27 -3.14 -1.85
C THR A 59 6.75 -4.30 -0.97
N LEU A 60 7.52 -4.02 0.07
CA LEU A 60 7.99 -5.04 1.02
C LEU A 60 6.83 -5.68 1.79
N THR A 61 5.87 -4.87 2.26
CA THR A 61 4.68 -5.38 2.94
C THR A 61 3.86 -6.31 2.05
N ARG A 62 3.63 -5.94 0.78
CA ARG A 62 2.91 -6.80 -0.19
C ARG A 62 3.67 -8.09 -0.48
N TYR A 63 4.98 -7.99 -0.71
CA TYR A 63 5.83 -9.15 -0.94
C TYR A 63 5.77 -10.13 0.23
N LYS A 64 5.88 -9.63 1.47
CA LYS A 64 5.81 -10.47 2.68
C LYS A 64 4.45 -11.11 2.89
N ARG A 65 3.37 -10.38 2.65
CA ARG A 65 2.00 -10.94 2.66
C ARG A 65 1.85 -12.07 1.64
N MET A 66 2.42 -11.93 0.44
CA MET A 66 2.41 -12.99 -0.58
C MET A 66 3.25 -14.22 -0.18
N GLN A 67 4.20 -14.09 0.75
CA GLN A 67 4.95 -15.20 1.33
C GLN A 67 4.24 -15.86 2.52
N GLY A 68 3.07 -15.37 2.93
CA GLY A 68 2.30 -15.92 4.05
C GLY A 68 2.62 -15.33 5.43
N HIS A 69 3.30 -14.16 5.47
CA HIS A 69 3.48 -13.37 6.70
C HIS A 69 2.30 -12.42 6.95
#